data_AF-A0A832FT07-F1
#
_entry.id   AF-A0A832FT07-F1
#
_cell.length_a   1.000
_cell.length_b   1.000
_cell.length_c   1.000
_cell.angle_alpha   90.00
_cell.angle_beta   90.00
_cell.angle_gamma   90.00
#
_symmetry.space_group_name_H-M   'P 1'
#
loop_
_entity.id
_entity.type
_entity.pdbx_description
1 polymer ?
#
loop_
_entity_poly.entity_id
_entity_poly.type
_entity_poly.pdbx_seq_one_letter_code
_entity_poly.pdbx_strand_id
1 'polypeptide(L)'
;MIRTLIAAAVTMVGVGALIGWHDNLHLLAGGLAVAVAVGIAVVIRALRARQASALEEDIEDTGVATTSGPLREVVLGLALGGVGLGLTALIYRLALPPFYPLLVGDCPQLLPRLAIYEETQAWPRAVALIDARLAQPLDAGCQGELAERRCRYLIEWSKTVPPDQAAQKLQEAERWAEAHQLASYRTIAELMRAQLTPTPAPQVLTPTPQPSPTARPLPPGASVWVTGVDTSYHPPTVFVYLRVADANGQPVDDLTAHDVSVTDDGRPVAAISLAQFSQGPAPVCATLVIDCSGSMEGAPLEAAHAGASTFLGLLSPRDQVEIIAFSDQARVLRARTADKRAAMQALDLLSAQGQTAIW
;
A
#
# COMPACT_ATOMS: atom_id res chain seq x y z
N MET A 1 -2.98 35.81 34.51
CA MET A 1 -3.92 34.78 33.97
C MET A 1 -3.64 34.41 32.51
N ILE A 2 -3.62 35.35 31.54
CA ILE A 2 -3.33 35.04 30.11
C ILE A 2 -1.94 34.41 29.93
N ARG A 3 -0.90 34.96 30.58
CA ARG A 3 0.48 34.45 30.50
C ARG A 3 0.62 33.00 31.00
N THR A 4 -0.09 32.66 32.07
CA THR A 4 -0.13 31.32 32.64
C THR A 4 -0.73 30.30 31.66
N LEU A 5 -1.82 30.66 30.98
CA LEU A 5 -2.47 29.81 29.99
C LEU A 5 -1.59 29.59 28.76
N ILE A 6 -0.88 30.63 28.30
CA ILE A 6 0.07 30.53 27.19
C ILE A 6 1.22 29.57 27.57
N ALA A 7 1.81 29.72 28.76
CA ALA A 7 2.87 28.82 29.22
C ALA A 7 2.40 27.36 29.33
N ALA A 8 1.18 27.12 29.82
CA ALA A 8 0.60 25.78 29.86
C ALA A 8 0.40 25.18 28.46
N ALA A 9 -0.13 25.95 27.51
CA ALA A 9 -0.35 25.52 26.14
C ALA A 9 0.98 25.20 25.42
N VAL A 10 1.98 26.06 25.55
CA VAL A 10 3.33 25.83 24.98
C VAL A 10 3.96 24.57 25.55
N THR A 11 3.79 24.31 26.85
CA THR A 11 4.31 23.11 27.50
C THR A 11 3.63 21.85 26.96
N MET A 12 2.29 21.84 26.85
CA MET A 12 1.55 20.69 26.32
C MET A 12 1.92 20.40 24.87
N VAL A 13 1.97 21.42 24.01
CA VAL A 13 2.31 21.26 22.59
C VAL A 13 3.77 20.85 22.43
N GLY A 14 4.69 21.53 23.11
CA GLY A 14 6.13 21.27 22.99
C GLY A 14 6.52 19.89 23.50
N VAL A 15 6.07 19.52 24.71
CA VAL A 15 6.38 18.20 25.28
C VAL A 15 5.65 17.09 24.53
N GLY A 16 4.38 17.30 24.15
CA GLY A 16 3.62 16.34 23.34
C GLY A 16 4.31 16.03 22.01
N ALA A 17 4.82 17.05 21.31
CA ALA A 17 5.59 16.86 20.10
C ALA A 17 6.90 16.08 20.32
N LEU A 18 7.63 16.37 21.41
CA LEU A 18 8.89 15.69 21.76
C LEU A 18 8.70 14.20 22.06
N ILE A 19 7.57 13.81 22.63
CA ILE A 19 7.26 12.40 22.96
C ILE A 19 6.46 11.68 21.86
N GLY A 20 6.29 12.31 20.70
CA GLY A 20 5.68 11.69 19.53
C GLY A 20 4.14 11.61 19.55
N TRP A 21 3.46 12.47 20.32
CA TRP A 21 2.00 12.54 20.38
C TRP A 21 1.41 13.34 19.21
N HIS A 22 1.60 12.82 18.00
CA HIS A 22 1.14 13.46 16.76
C HIS A 22 -0.02 12.73 16.08
N ASP A 23 -0.42 11.54 16.56
CA ASP A 23 -1.59 10.86 16.02
C ASP A 23 -2.92 11.48 16.47
N ASN A 24 -3.97 11.23 15.69
CA ASN A 24 -5.31 11.77 15.91
C ASN A 24 -5.88 11.42 17.30
N LEU A 25 -5.48 10.30 17.89
CA LEU A 25 -5.99 9.87 19.19
C LEU A 25 -5.38 10.67 20.33
N HIS A 26 -4.07 10.91 20.31
CA HIS A 26 -3.42 11.75 21.31
C HIS A 26 -3.90 13.20 21.21
N LEU A 27 -4.16 13.69 19.99
CA LEU A 27 -4.77 15.01 19.77
C LEU A 27 -6.19 15.08 20.35
N LEU A 28 -7.01 14.04 20.14
CA LEU A 28 -8.37 13.97 20.68
C LEU A 28 -8.37 13.84 22.21
N ALA A 29 -7.47 13.02 22.77
CA ALA A 29 -7.23 12.91 24.21
C ALA A 29 -6.83 14.26 24.82
N GLY A 30 -5.94 15.00 24.15
CA GLY A 30 -5.49 16.32 24.56
C GLY A 30 -6.62 17.36 24.54
N GLY A 31 -7.44 17.34 23.49
CA GLY A 31 -8.65 18.17 23.40
C GLY A 31 -9.64 17.89 24.54
N LEU A 32 -9.89 16.62 24.85
CA LEU A 32 -10.76 16.21 25.95
C LEU A 32 -10.19 16.65 27.32
N ALA A 33 -8.88 16.52 27.51
CA ALA A 33 -8.19 16.98 28.72
C ALA A 33 -8.38 18.49 28.94
N VAL A 34 -8.28 19.29 27.88
CA VAL A 34 -8.55 20.74 27.93
C VAL A 34 -10.01 21.02 28.28
N ALA A 35 -10.97 20.31 27.68
CA ALA A 35 -12.39 20.48 27.97
C ALA A 35 -12.72 20.17 29.44
N VAL A 36 -12.17 19.09 30.01
CA VAL A 36 -12.32 18.74 31.43
C VAL A 36 -11.73 19.83 32.32
N ALA A 37 -10.53 20.34 32.01
CA ALA A 37 -9.90 21.40 32.78
C ALA A 37 -10.73 22.70 32.77
N VAL A 38 -11.27 23.08 31.60
CA VAL A 38 -12.16 24.25 31.47
C VAL A 38 -13.45 24.04 32.28
N GLY A 39 -14.07 22.85 32.20
CA GLY A 39 -15.26 22.53 32.98
C GLY A 39 -15.04 22.64 34.49
N ILE A 40 -13.93 22.08 35.00
CA ILE A 40 -13.55 22.20 36.41
C ILE A 40 -13.34 23.67 36.80
N ALA A 41 -12.68 24.47 35.96
CA ALA A 41 -12.46 25.88 36.23
C ALA A 41 -13.79 26.68 36.31
N VAL A 42 -14.75 26.38 35.42
CA VAL A 42 -16.10 26.97 35.46
C VAL A 42 -16.83 26.59 36.74
N VAL A 43 -16.78 25.32 37.14
CA VAL A 43 -17.42 24.83 38.38
C VAL A 43 -16.80 25.51 39.61
N ILE A 44 -15.47 25.57 39.71
CA ILE A 44 -14.77 26.24 40.81
C ILE A 44 -15.18 27.72 40.87
N ARG A 45 -15.26 28.40 39.73
CA ARG A 45 -15.70 29.80 39.66
C ARG A 45 -17.14 29.97 40.14
N ALA A 46 -18.05 29.08 39.73
CA ALA A 46 -19.44 29.10 40.17
C ALA A 46 -19.58 28.82 41.68
N LEU A 47 -18.81 27.89 42.23
CA LEU A 47 -18.79 27.59 43.66
C LEU A 47 -18.25 28.75 44.50
N ARG A 48 -17.17 29.41 44.04
CA ARG A 48 -16.64 30.60 44.70
C ARG A 48 -17.61 31.77 44.67
N ALA A 49 -18.29 31.99 43.54
CA ALA A 49 -19.32 33.02 43.46
C ALA A 49 -20.46 32.76 44.45
N ARG A 50 -20.87 31.49 44.63
CA ARG A 50 -21.86 31.10 45.65
C ARG A 50 -21.37 31.28 47.09
N GLN A 51 -20.11 30.97 47.37
CA GLN A 51 -19.52 31.17 48.71
C GLN A 51 -19.35 32.64 49.04
N ALA A 52 -18.95 33.47 48.08
CA ALA A 52 -18.87 34.93 48.26
C ALA A 52 -20.25 35.52 48.63
N SER A 53 -21.33 35.07 47.95
CA SER A 53 -22.70 35.46 48.31
C SER A 53 -23.19 34.91 49.66
N ALA A 54 -22.48 33.97 50.27
CA ALA A 54 -22.80 33.39 51.58
C ALA A 54 -21.92 33.91 52.73
N LEU A 55 -20.86 34.68 52.42
CA LEU A 55 -19.92 35.25 53.38
C LEU A 55 -20.07 36.77 53.52
N GLU A 56 -20.96 37.40 52.76
CA GLU A 56 -21.24 38.84 52.82
C GLU A 56 -22.19 39.20 53.98
N GLU A 57 -21.99 38.55 55.13
CA GLU A 57 -22.61 38.92 56.41
C GLU A 57 -21.61 39.11 57.55
N ASP A 58 -20.29 38.93 57.35
CA ASP A 58 -19.33 39.34 58.38
C ASP A 58 -17.91 39.62 57.85
N ILE A 59 -17.43 40.81 58.24
CA ILE A 59 -16.03 41.26 58.36
C ILE A 59 -15.45 42.20 57.28
N GLU A 60 -15.04 43.35 57.81
CA GLU A 60 -14.28 44.46 57.26
C GLU A 60 -12.88 44.10 56.70
N ASP A 61 -12.51 44.96 55.77
CA ASP A 61 -11.25 45.19 55.06
C ASP A 61 -9.95 44.79 55.79
N THR A 62 -9.26 43.79 55.26
CA THR A 62 -7.79 43.71 55.34
C THR A 62 -7.21 43.43 53.97
N GLY A 63 -6.82 44.50 53.27
CA GLY A 63 -6.10 44.47 52.01
C GLY A 63 -4.74 43.75 52.12
N VAL A 64 -4.71 42.49 51.71
CA VAL A 64 -3.48 41.78 51.35
C VAL A 64 -3.32 41.82 49.83
N ALA A 65 -2.54 42.78 49.36
CA ALA A 65 -2.11 42.84 47.96
C ALA A 65 -1.20 41.66 47.64
N THR A 66 -1.75 40.63 46.99
CA THR A 66 -0.96 39.51 46.46
C THR A 66 -0.29 39.94 45.15
N THR A 67 0.92 40.48 45.23
CA THR A 67 1.72 40.77 44.03
C THR A 67 2.10 39.46 43.33
N SER A 68 1.47 39.17 42.19
CA SER A 68 1.82 38.03 41.32
C SER A 68 3.02 38.39 40.43
N GLY A 69 4.23 37.98 40.82
CA GLY A 69 5.42 38.18 39.99
C GLY A 69 5.42 37.33 38.70
N PRO A 70 6.07 37.77 37.62
CA PRO A 70 6.06 37.11 36.31
C PRO A 70 6.63 35.67 36.34
N LEU A 71 7.65 35.42 37.17
CA LEU A 71 8.20 34.07 37.38
C LEU A 71 7.19 33.09 37.96
N ARG A 72 6.36 33.55 38.91
CA ARG A 72 5.32 32.72 39.53
C ARG A 72 4.26 32.30 38.51
N GLU A 73 3.89 33.20 37.60
CA GLU A 73 2.92 32.89 36.53
C GLU A 73 3.46 31.83 35.55
N VAL A 74 4.77 31.86 35.24
CA VAL A 74 5.43 30.89 34.36
C VAL A 74 5.52 29.51 35.03
N VAL A 75 5.96 29.46 36.29
CA VAL A 75 6.04 28.20 37.06
C VAL A 75 4.66 27.56 37.19
N LEU A 76 3.63 28.36 37.48
CA LEU A 76 2.26 27.87 37.54
C LEU A 76 1.77 27.35 36.18
N GLY A 77 2.15 28.02 35.08
CA GLY A 77 1.85 27.58 33.72
C GLY A 77 2.50 26.24 33.35
N LEU A 78 3.78 26.05 33.72
CA LEU A 78 4.50 24.77 33.52
C LEU A 78 3.82 23.62 34.29
N ALA A 79 3.45 23.87 35.56
CA ALA A 79 2.76 22.87 36.38
C ALA A 79 1.40 22.49 35.78
N LEU A 80 0.61 23.47 35.33
CA LEU A 80 -0.67 23.25 34.64
C LEU A 80 -0.48 22.47 33.33
N GLY A 81 0.56 22.80 32.55
CA GLY A 81 0.91 22.05 31.34
C GLY A 81 1.25 20.59 31.63
N GLY A 82 2.00 20.33 32.71
CA GLY A 82 2.31 18.98 33.18
C GLY A 82 1.06 18.17 33.58
N VAL A 83 0.13 18.79 34.32
CA VAL A 83 -1.16 18.16 34.66
C VAL A 83 -1.97 17.86 33.41
N GLY A 84 -1.99 18.78 32.43
CA GLY A 84 -2.67 18.57 31.14
C GLY A 84 -2.10 17.39 30.35
N LEU A 85 -0.78 17.24 30.31
CA LEU A 85 -0.11 16.08 29.70
C LEU A 85 -0.46 14.78 30.44
N GLY A 86 -0.42 14.78 31.77
CA GLY A 86 -0.80 13.63 32.59
C GLY A 86 -2.25 13.21 32.36
N LEU A 87 -3.17 14.18 32.27
CA LEU A 87 -4.58 13.92 31.99
C LEU A 87 -4.78 13.40 30.55
N THR A 88 -4.02 13.93 29.58
CA THR A 88 -4.01 13.44 28.19
C THR A 88 -3.58 11.97 28.12
N ALA A 89 -2.47 11.61 28.78
CA ALA A 89 -2.02 10.22 28.87
C ALA A 89 -3.05 9.32 29.57
N LEU A 90 -3.69 9.81 30.63
CA LEU A 90 -4.69 9.07 31.38
C LEU A 90 -5.95 8.79 30.53
N ILE A 91 -6.44 9.81 29.84
CA ILE A 91 -7.59 9.70 28.93
C ILE A 91 -7.26 8.74 27.80
N TYR A 92 -6.11 8.92 27.13
CA TYR A 92 -5.62 8.01 26.08
C TYR A 92 -5.52 6.56 26.54
N ARG A 93 -4.97 6.31 27.73
CA ARG A 93 -4.74 4.95 28.22
C ARG A 93 -5.97 4.26 28.80
N LEU A 94 -6.91 5.00 29.40
CA LEU A 94 -8.00 4.42 30.18
C LEU A 94 -9.39 4.71 29.62
N ALA A 95 -9.63 5.93 29.14
CA ALA A 95 -10.97 6.35 28.72
C ALA A 95 -11.23 6.03 27.24
N LEU A 96 -10.18 6.14 26.43
CA LEU A 96 -10.22 6.07 24.98
C LEU A 96 -10.26 4.65 24.37
N PRO A 97 -9.62 3.60 24.94
CA PRO A 97 -9.61 2.23 24.38
C PRO A 97 -10.99 1.62 24.05
N PRO A 98 -12.03 1.73 24.88
CA PRO A 98 -13.35 1.19 24.53
C PRO A 98 -14.00 1.88 23.34
N PHE A 99 -13.51 3.06 22.94
CA PHE A 99 -13.99 3.81 21.78
C PHE A 99 -13.07 3.72 20.56
N TYR A 100 -11.92 3.02 20.65
CA TYR A 100 -11.01 2.83 19.52
C TYR A 100 -11.69 2.25 18.27
N PRO A 101 -12.60 1.26 18.38
CA PRO A 101 -13.33 0.75 17.21
C PRO A 101 -14.15 1.84 16.48
N LEU A 102 -14.67 2.82 17.23
CA LEU A 102 -15.41 3.97 16.69
C LEU A 102 -14.50 5.07 16.15
N LEU A 103 -13.28 5.20 16.70
CA LEU A 103 -12.37 6.33 16.43
C LEU A 103 -11.30 6.05 15.39
N VAL A 104 -10.86 4.79 15.26
CA VAL A 104 -9.72 4.38 14.43
C VAL A 104 -10.15 3.39 13.33
N GLY A 105 -11.29 2.72 13.51
CA GLY A 105 -11.72 1.62 12.65
C GLY A 105 -10.92 0.33 12.92
N ASP A 106 -11.59 -0.83 12.84
CA ASP A 106 -11.00 -2.13 13.17
C ASP A 106 -10.15 -2.74 12.04
N CYS A 107 -10.03 -2.06 10.90
CA CYS A 107 -9.36 -2.62 9.71
C CYS A 107 -7.94 -3.14 9.97
N PRO A 108 -7.06 -2.40 10.67
CA PRO A 108 -5.67 -2.82 10.89
C PRO A 108 -5.53 -4.14 11.65
N GLN A 109 -6.53 -4.53 12.46
CA GLN A 109 -6.51 -5.80 13.19
C GLN A 109 -6.95 -6.99 12.33
N LEU A 110 -7.68 -6.74 11.24
CA LEU A 110 -8.16 -7.77 10.33
C LEU A 110 -7.10 -8.17 9.31
N LEU A 111 -6.27 -7.21 8.86
CA LEU A 111 -5.27 -7.43 7.80
C LEU A 111 -4.27 -8.56 8.09
N PRO A 112 -3.72 -8.71 9.32
CA PRO A 112 -2.81 -9.82 9.62
C PRO A 112 -3.47 -11.20 9.48
N ARG A 113 -4.76 -11.32 9.81
CA ARG A 113 -5.51 -12.58 9.62
C ARG A 113 -5.77 -12.87 8.15
N LEU A 114 -6.09 -11.84 7.36
CA LEU A 114 -6.27 -12.00 5.91
C LEU A 114 -4.95 -12.39 5.23
N ALA A 115 -3.82 -11.83 5.65
CA ALA A 115 -2.50 -12.17 5.12
C ALA A 115 -2.18 -13.68 5.25
N ILE A 116 -2.53 -14.31 6.37
CA ILE A 116 -2.37 -15.76 6.55
C ILE A 116 -3.18 -16.54 5.51
N TYR A 117 -4.41 -16.12 5.21
CA TYR A 117 -5.22 -16.78 4.19
C TYR A 117 -4.75 -16.50 2.76
N GLU A 118 -4.16 -15.33 2.51
CA GLU A 118 -3.51 -15.02 1.22
C GLU A 118 -2.31 -15.93 0.98
N GLU A 119 -1.44 -16.08 1.98
CA GLU A 119 -0.24 -16.93 1.91
C GLU A 119 -0.58 -18.41 1.77
N THR A 120 -1.61 -18.87 2.49
CA THR A 120 -2.07 -20.27 2.43
C THR A 120 -3.09 -20.54 1.32
N GLN A 121 -3.44 -19.52 0.51
CA GLN A 121 -4.47 -19.58 -0.52
C GLN A 121 -5.82 -20.14 -0.03
N ALA A 122 -6.16 -19.89 1.23
CA ALA A 122 -7.39 -20.35 1.87
C ALA A 122 -8.58 -19.43 1.53
N TRP A 123 -8.84 -19.22 0.24
CA TRP A 123 -9.81 -18.25 -0.28
C TRP A 123 -11.23 -18.34 0.30
N PRO A 124 -11.83 -19.54 0.51
CA PRO A 124 -13.15 -19.63 1.13
C PRO A 124 -13.19 -19.01 2.53
N ARG A 125 -12.14 -19.21 3.33
CA ARG A 125 -12.03 -18.67 4.69
C ARG A 125 -11.77 -17.16 4.67
N ALA A 126 -10.96 -16.69 3.72
CA ALA A 126 -10.69 -15.28 3.53
C ALA A 126 -11.97 -14.50 3.17
N VAL A 127 -12.75 -14.99 2.21
CA VAL A 127 -14.02 -14.38 1.80
C VAL A 127 -15.03 -14.39 2.95
N ALA A 128 -15.19 -15.51 3.65
CA ALA A 128 -16.09 -15.60 4.80
C ALA A 128 -15.71 -14.63 5.94
N LEU A 129 -14.40 -14.43 6.19
CA LEU A 129 -13.91 -13.48 7.18
C LEU A 129 -14.25 -12.04 6.77
N ILE A 130 -14.08 -11.69 5.48
CA ILE A 130 -14.46 -10.38 4.96
C ILE A 130 -15.99 -10.17 5.06
N ASP A 131 -16.79 -11.15 4.65
CA ASP A 131 -18.26 -11.08 4.70
C ASP A 131 -18.76 -10.85 6.14
N ALA A 132 -18.21 -11.58 7.10
CA ALA A 132 -18.53 -11.40 8.51
C ALA A 132 -18.19 -9.99 9.02
N ARG A 133 -17.11 -9.37 8.53
CA ARG A 133 -16.74 -8.01 8.95
C ARG A 133 -17.59 -6.94 8.26
N LEU A 134 -17.87 -7.08 6.97
CA LEU A 134 -18.70 -6.15 6.21
C LEU A 134 -20.15 -6.13 6.71
N ALA A 135 -20.62 -7.18 7.39
CA ALA A 135 -21.91 -7.20 8.07
C ALA A 135 -22.00 -6.31 9.32
N GLN A 136 -20.88 -5.75 9.78
CA GLN A 136 -20.81 -4.86 10.93
C GLN A 136 -20.41 -3.44 10.49
N PRO A 137 -20.76 -2.39 11.26
CA PRO A 137 -20.35 -1.03 10.94
C PRO A 137 -18.83 -0.89 10.75
N LEU A 138 -18.45 -0.13 9.72
CA LEU A 138 -17.07 0.13 9.29
C LEU A 138 -16.93 1.58 8.85
N ASP A 139 -15.72 2.12 8.94
CA ASP A 139 -15.38 3.35 8.23
C ASP A 139 -15.30 3.10 6.71
N ALA A 140 -15.52 4.16 5.93
CA ALA A 140 -15.58 4.07 4.47
C ALA A 140 -14.26 3.58 3.84
N GLY A 141 -13.11 3.88 4.46
CA GLY A 141 -11.80 3.42 3.99
C GLY A 141 -11.67 1.91 4.12
N CYS A 142 -11.97 1.38 5.30
CA CYS A 142 -11.95 -0.07 5.53
C CYS A 142 -13.00 -0.79 4.70
N GLN A 143 -14.21 -0.23 4.57
CA GLN A 143 -15.24 -0.81 3.73
C GLN A 143 -14.77 -0.92 2.27
N GLY A 144 -14.09 0.10 1.75
CA GLY A 144 -13.47 0.09 0.43
C GLY A 144 -12.39 -0.97 0.27
N GLU A 145 -11.42 -1.03 1.19
CA GLU A 145 -10.33 -2.02 1.15
C GLU A 145 -10.86 -3.46 1.21
N LEU A 146 -11.83 -3.74 2.08
CA LEU A 146 -12.42 -5.06 2.20
C LEU A 146 -13.27 -5.43 0.98
N ALA A 147 -14.00 -4.47 0.40
CA ALA A 147 -14.73 -4.70 -0.85
C ALA A 147 -13.80 -5.07 -2.01
N GLU A 148 -12.64 -4.40 -2.12
CA GLU A 148 -11.62 -4.68 -3.12
C GLU A 148 -11.00 -6.08 -2.92
N ARG A 149 -10.53 -6.37 -1.70
CA ARG A 149 -9.94 -7.67 -1.34
C ARG A 149 -10.91 -8.82 -1.57
N ARG A 150 -12.18 -8.67 -1.21
CA ARG A 150 -13.22 -9.70 -1.45
C ARG A 150 -13.33 -10.04 -2.93
N CYS A 151 -13.36 -9.01 -3.79
CA CYS A 151 -13.45 -9.21 -5.24
C CYS A 151 -12.22 -9.93 -5.79
N ARG A 152 -11.02 -9.49 -5.37
CA ARG A 152 -9.75 -10.16 -5.71
C ARG A 152 -9.76 -11.63 -5.28
N TYR A 153 -10.19 -11.94 -4.07
CA TYR A 153 -10.20 -13.32 -3.57
C TYR A 153 -11.20 -14.22 -4.29
N LEU A 154 -12.35 -13.69 -4.72
CA LEU A 154 -13.27 -14.47 -5.57
C LEU A 154 -12.64 -14.83 -6.91
N ILE A 155 -11.88 -13.91 -7.51
CA ILE A 155 -11.14 -14.16 -8.75
C ILE A 155 -10.02 -15.19 -8.51
N GLU A 156 -9.22 -15.06 -7.46
CA GLU A 156 -8.18 -16.05 -7.14
C GLU A 156 -8.78 -17.42 -6.80
N TRP A 157 -9.90 -17.46 -6.07
CA TRP A 157 -10.62 -18.70 -5.77
C TRP A 157 -11.11 -19.40 -7.03
N SER A 158 -11.56 -18.65 -8.04
CA SER A 158 -12.00 -19.25 -9.30
C SER A 158 -10.90 -20.09 -9.99
N LYS A 159 -9.62 -19.76 -9.77
CA LYS A 159 -8.48 -20.47 -10.35
C LYS A 159 -8.20 -21.82 -9.67
N THR A 160 -8.77 -22.06 -8.48
CA THR A 160 -8.49 -23.25 -7.67
C THR A 160 -9.63 -24.27 -7.68
N VAL A 161 -10.69 -24.05 -8.46
CA VAL A 161 -11.91 -24.87 -8.47
C VAL A 161 -12.29 -25.30 -9.89
N PRO A 162 -13.12 -26.35 -10.07
CA PRO A 162 -13.54 -26.81 -11.39
C PRO A 162 -14.28 -25.72 -12.21
N PRO A 163 -14.28 -25.79 -13.55
CA PRO A 163 -14.81 -24.74 -14.43
C PRO A 163 -16.23 -24.26 -14.10
N ASP A 164 -17.14 -25.18 -13.76
CA ASP A 164 -18.52 -24.84 -13.40
C ASP A 164 -18.59 -23.97 -12.13
N GLN A 165 -17.75 -24.29 -11.15
CA GLN A 165 -17.63 -23.51 -9.90
C GLN A 165 -16.85 -22.21 -10.12
N ALA A 166 -15.84 -22.24 -10.99
CA ALA A 166 -15.04 -21.07 -11.35
C ALA A 166 -15.91 -20.01 -12.02
N ALA A 167 -16.79 -20.41 -12.95
CA ALA A 167 -17.75 -19.51 -13.60
C ALA A 167 -18.70 -18.86 -12.58
N GLN A 168 -19.18 -19.62 -11.59
CA GLN A 168 -20.02 -19.09 -10.51
C GLN A 168 -19.26 -18.06 -9.65
N LYS A 169 -17.99 -18.34 -9.31
CA LYS A 169 -17.15 -17.41 -8.52
C LYS A 169 -16.84 -16.12 -9.26
N LEU A 170 -16.58 -16.20 -10.57
CA LEU A 170 -16.38 -15.02 -11.41
C LEU A 170 -17.66 -14.20 -11.57
N GLN A 171 -18.82 -14.85 -11.76
CA GLN A 171 -20.11 -14.15 -11.77
C GLN A 171 -20.45 -13.51 -10.42
N GLU A 172 -20.02 -14.11 -9.30
CA GLU A 172 -20.11 -13.50 -7.97
C GLU A 172 -19.20 -12.27 -7.87
N ALA A 173 -17.98 -12.36 -8.38
CA ALA A 173 -17.01 -11.25 -8.41
C ALA A 173 -17.51 -10.08 -9.27
N GLU A 174 -18.07 -10.34 -10.45
CA GLU A 174 -18.67 -9.33 -11.35
C GLU A 174 -19.76 -8.52 -10.64
N ARG A 175 -20.75 -9.22 -10.06
CA ARG A 175 -21.86 -8.60 -9.34
C ARG A 175 -21.39 -7.78 -8.14
N TRP A 176 -20.41 -8.32 -7.40
CA TRP A 176 -19.82 -7.62 -6.28
C TRP A 176 -19.08 -6.35 -6.71
N ALA A 177 -18.27 -6.46 -7.76
CA ALA A 177 -17.51 -5.34 -8.32
C ALA A 177 -18.42 -4.23 -8.83
N GLU A 178 -19.51 -4.58 -9.51
CA GLU A 178 -20.52 -3.62 -9.97
C GLU A 178 -21.18 -2.88 -8.79
N ALA A 179 -21.61 -3.61 -7.77
CA ALA A 179 -22.22 -3.02 -6.57
C ALA A 179 -21.29 -2.07 -5.81
N HIS A 180 -19.97 -2.27 -5.91
CA HIS A 180 -18.94 -1.47 -5.22
C HIS A 180 -18.13 -0.56 -6.16
N GLN A 181 -18.55 -0.40 -7.42
CA GLN A 181 -17.90 0.47 -8.42
C GLN A 181 -16.42 0.12 -8.71
N LEU A 182 -16.05 -1.16 -8.61
CA LEU A 182 -14.70 -1.68 -8.84
C LEU A 182 -14.50 -2.07 -10.32
N ALA A 183 -14.45 -1.08 -11.21
CA ALA A 183 -14.48 -1.30 -12.67
C ALA A 183 -13.40 -2.28 -13.18
N SER A 184 -12.15 -2.14 -12.70
CA SER A 184 -11.04 -3.01 -13.10
C SER A 184 -11.31 -4.48 -12.77
N TYR A 185 -11.84 -4.76 -11.56
CA TYR A 185 -12.13 -6.11 -11.13
C TYR A 185 -13.33 -6.71 -11.85
N ARG A 186 -14.36 -5.90 -12.15
CA ARG A 186 -15.48 -6.33 -12.98
C ARG A 186 -14.99 -6.82 -14.35
N THR A 187 -14.17 -6.01 -15.03
CA THR A 187 -13.62 -6.37 -16.35
C THR A 187 -12.75 -7.63 -16.28
N ILE A 188 -11.91 -7.78 -15.25
CA ILE A 188 -11.09 -9.00 -15.08
C ILE A 188 -11.99 -10.22 -14.92
N ALA A 189 -13.02 -10.14 -14.07
CA ALA A 189 -13.93 -11.26 -13.83
C ALA A 189 -14.75 -11.63 -15.09
N GLU A 190 -15.25 -10.62 -15.83
CA GLU A 190 -15.95 -10.80 -17.11
C GLU A 190 -15.08 -11.52 -18.15
N LEU A 191 -13.83 -11.08 -18.32
CA LEU A 191 -12.90 -11.67 -19.28
C LEU A 191 -12.55 -13.12 -18.90
N MET A 192 -12.27 -13.38 -17.63
CA MET A 192 -11.99 -14.73 -17.15
C MET A 192 -13.21 -15.65 -17.30
N ARG A 193 -14.42 -15.16 -17.03
CA ARG A 193 -15.64 -15.97 -17.20
C ARG A 193 -15.91 -16.27 -18.66
N ALA A 194 -15.70 -15.30 -19.55
CA ALA A 194 -15.85 -15.49 -20.99
C ALA A 194 -14.95 -16.62 -21.52
N GLN A 195 -13.73 -16.75 -20.98
CA GLN A 195 -12.79 -17.83 -21.31
C GLN A 195 -13.26 -19.22 -20.82
N LEU A 196 -14.06 -19.29 -19.76
CA LEU A 196 -14.62 -20.55 -19.24
C LEU A 196 -15.83 -21.04 -20.04
N THR A 197 -16.57 -20.13 -20.69
CA THR A 197 -17.64 -20.53 -21.60
C THR A 197 -17.02 -21.32 -22.75
N PRO A 198 -17.36 -22.60 -22.95
CA PRO A 198 -16.97 -23.28 -24.16
C PRO A 198 -17.53 -22.45 -25.31
N THR A 199 -16.64 -21.89 -26.13
CA THR A 199 -17.06 -21.26 -27.38
C THR A 199 -17.90 -22.32 -28.08
N PRO A 200 -19.19 -22.08 -28.39
CA PRO A 200 -19.98 -23.05 -29.12
C PRO A 200 -19.15 -23.39 -30.35
N ALA A 201 -18.76 -24.67 -30.45
CA ALA A 201 -18.01 -25.14 -31.60
C ALA A 201 -18.74 -24.60 -32.83
N PRO A 202 -18.05 -23.93 -33.77
CA PRO A 202 -18.68 -23.53 -35.01
C PRO A 202 -19.47 -24.73 -35.50
N GLN A 203 -20.78 -24.58 -35.74
CA GLN A 203 -21.53 -25.64 -36.39
C GLN A 203 -20.75 -25.94 -37.66
N VAL A 204 -20.14 -27.13 -37.72
CA VAL A 204 -19.44 -27.61 -38.89
C VAL A 204 -20.53 -27.86 -39.92
N LEU A 205 -20.96 -26.79 -40.62
CA LEU A 205 -21.34 -26.92 -42.01
C LEU A 205 -20.10 -27.53 -42.63
N THR A 206 -20.11 -28.83 -42.93
CA THR A 206 -18.98 -29.54 -43.51
C THR A 206 -18.43 -28.69 -44.65
N PRO A 207 -17.32 -27.95 -44.45
CA PRO A 207 -16.79 -27.16 -45.52
C PRO A 207 -16.19 -28.20 -46.45
N THR A 208 -16.47 -28.06 -47.74
CA THR A 208 -15.64 -28.68 -48.77
C THR A 208 -14.18 -28.45 -48.36
N PRO A 209 -13.32 -29.50 -48.32
CA PRO A 209 -11.99 -29.39 -47.72
C PRO A 209 -11.25 -28.21 -48.32
N GLN A 210 -11.11 -27.14 -47.54
CA GLN A 210 -10.31 -25.99 -47.93
C GLN A 210 -8.86 -26.45 -47.83
N PRO A 211 -8.04 -26.25 -48.88
CA PRO A 211 -6.65 -26.66 -48.85
C PRO A 211 -5.98 -26.02 -47.63
N SER A 212 -5.27 -26.84 -46.84
CA SER A 212 -4.44 -26.36 -45.74
C SER A 212 -3.58 -25.20 -46.25
N PRO A 213 -3.58 -24.02 -45.59
CA PRO A 213 -2.69 -22.94 -45.99
C PRO A 213 -1.28 -23.51 -45.97
N THR A 214 -0.62 -23.49 -47.13
CA THR A 214 0.76 -23.95 -47.25
C THR A 214 1.59 -22.95 -46.47
N ALA A 215 2.10 -23.36 -45.30
CA ALA A 215 2.95 -22.52 -44.48
C ALA A 215 4.09 -21.98 -45.34
N ARG A 216 4.32 -20.67 -45.30
CA ARG A 216 5.40 -20.03 -46.03
C ARG A 216 6.73 -20.64 -45.55
N PRO A 217 7.60 -21.15 -46.45
CA PRO A 217 8.93 -21.57 -46.05
C PRO A 217 9.72 -20.38 -45.52
N LEU A 218 10.35 -20.54 -44.36
CA LEU A 218 11.22 -19.51 -43.79
C LEU A 218 12.38 -19.18 -44.76
N PRO A 219 12.96 -17.96 -44.67
CA PRO A 219 14.16 -17.62 -45.44
C PRO A 219 15.27 -18.67 -45.27
N PRO A 220 16.06 -18.97 -46.32
CA PRO A 220 17.19 -19.88 -46.20
C PRO A 220 18.15 -19.46 -45.08
N GLY A 221 18.49 -20.40 -44.19
CA GLY A 221 19.34 -20.15 -43.03
C GLY A 221 18.62 -19.58 -41.80
N ALA A 222 17.29 -19.43 -41.84
CA ALA A 222 16.52 -19.09 -40.65
C ALA A 222 16.53 -20.22 -39.60
N SER A 223 16.41 -19.82 -38.35
CA SER A 223 16.43 -20.70 -37.18
C SER A 223 15.28 -20.38 -36.24
N VAL A 224 14.68 -21.42 -35.68
CA VAL A 224 13.55 -21.35 -34.74
C VAL A 224 13.96 -21.98 -33.42
N TRP A 225 13.72 -21.27 -32.31
CA TRP A 225 13.90 -21.80 -30.96
C TRP A 225 12.63 -21.62 -30.15
N VAL A 226 12.23 -22.67 -29.44
CA VAL A 226 11.27 -22.53 -28.34
C VAL A 226 12.03 -22.04 -27.12
N THR A 227 11.75 -20.82 -26.67
CA THR A 227 12.44 -20.18 -25.54
C THR A 227 11.72 -20.44 -24.22
N GLY A 228 10.45 -20.84 -24.26
CA GLY A 228 9.69 -21.19 -23.07
C GLY A 228 8.32 -21.75 -23.40
N VAL A 229 7.76 -22.51 -22.46
CA VAL A 229 6.39 -23.03 -22.51
C VAL A 229 5.77 -22.77 -21.14
N ASP A 230 4.62 -22.11 -21.12
CA ASP A 230 3.84 -21.84 -19.91
C ASP A 230 2.49 -22.58 -20.02
N THR A 231 2.28 -23.50 -19.08
CA THR A 231 1.11 -24.37 -18.98
C THR A 231 0.21 -23.98 -17.80
N SER A 232 0.43 -22.84 -17.15
CA SER A 232 -0.37 -22.43 -15.98
C SER A 232 -1.86 -22.22 -16.30
N TYR A 233 -2.20 -22.04 -17.58
CA TYR A 233 -3.57 -21.85 -18.08
C TYR A 233 -4.13 -23.06 -18.83
N HIS A 234 -3.41 -24.20 -18.78
CA HIS A 234 -3.83 -25.44 -19.41
C HIS A 234 -4.62 -26.31 -18.41
N PRO A 235 -5.82 -26.80 -18.77
CA PRO A 235 -6.62 -26.47 -19.96
C PRO A 235 -7.40 -25.14 -19.81
N PRO A 236 -7.72 -24.42 -20.92
CA PRO A 236 -7.59 -24.83 -22.31
C PRO A 236 -6.37 -24.28 -23.07
N THR A 237 -5.53 -23.44 -22.46
CA THR A 237 -4.53 -22.64 -23.19
C THR A 237 -3.10 -22.97 -22.75
N VAL A 238 -2.21 -23.19 -23.73
CA VAL A 238 -0.76 -23.28 -23.52
C VAL A 238 -0.12 -22.09 -24.21
N PHE A 239 0.76 -21.38 -23.51
CA PHE A 239 1.55 -20.29 -24.08
C PHE A 239 2.93 -20.82 -24.49
N VAL A 240 3.30 -20.65 -25.75
CA VAL A 240 4.62 -21.05 -26.26
C VAL A 240 5.34 -19.81 -26.72
N TYR A 241 6.52 -19.57 -26.14
CA TYR A 241 7.40 -18.48 -26.54
C TYR A 241 8.42 -19.01 -27.54
N LEU A 242 8.50 -18.37 -28.70
CA LEU A 242 9.38 -18.75 -29.78
C LEU A 242 10.18 -17.56 -30.29
N ARG A 243 11.44 -17.83 -30.65
CA ARG A 243 12.33 -16.88 -31.33
C ARG A 243 12.57 -17.40 -32.73
N VAL A 244 12.31 -16.56 -33.73
CA VAL A 244 12.64 -16.83 -35.14
C VAL A 244 13.63 -15.78 -35.60
N ALA A 245 14.76 -16.23 -36.12
CA ALA A 245 15.80 -15.35 -36.65
C ALA A 245 16.22 -15.78 -38.06
N ASP A 246 16.60 -14.82 -38.90
CA ASP A 246 17.17 -15.07 -40.22
C ASP A 246 18.65 -15.54 -40.14
N ALA A 247 19.27 -15.77 -41.30
CA ALA A 247 20.66 -16.19 -41.40
C ALA A 247 21.68 -15.19 -40.79
N ASN A 248 21.28 -13.92 -40.62
CA ASN A 248 22.10 -12.86 -40.03
C ASN A 248 21.80 -12.65 -38.53
N GLY A 249 20.92 -13.47 -37.94
CA GLY A 249 20.49 -13.37 -36.56
C GLY A 249 19.46 -12.26 -36.29
N GLN A 250 18.90 -11.65 -37.33
CA GLN A 250 17.85 -10.63 -37.20
C GLN A 250 16.48 -11.28 -36.99
N PRO A 251 15.59 -10.69 -36.16
CA PRO A 251 14.22 -11.18 -36.00
C PRO A 251 13.45 -11.19 -37.32
N VAL A 252 12.63 -12.24 -37.50
CA VAL A 252 11.62 -12.28 -38.57
C VAL A 252 10.31 -11.72 -38.03
N ASP A 253 10.01 -10.46 -38.37
CA ASP A 253 8.94 -9.68 -37.73
C ASP A 253 7.57 -9.76 -38.44
N ASP A 254 7.47 -10.43 -39.59
CA ASP A 254 6.26 -10.51 -40.42
C ASP A 254 5.50 -11.85 -40.31
N LEU A 255 5.79 -12.65 -39.28
CA LEU A 255 5.13 -13.95 -39.07
C LEU A 255 3.68 -13.77 -38.62
N THR A 256 2.79 -14.53 -39.26
CA THR A 256 1.39 -14.63 -38.91
C THR A 256 1.05 -16.03 -38.43
N ALA A 257 -0.13 -16.21 -37.82
CA ALA A 257 -0.60 -17.53 -37.43
C ALA A 257 -0.72 -18.51 -38.62
N HIS A 258 -0.83 -18.02 -39.87
CA HIS A 258 -0.86 -18.84 -41.07
C HIS A 258 0.51 -19.41 -41.47
N ASP A 259 1.60 -18.85 -40.94
CA ASP A 259 2.97 -19.29 -41.21
C ASP A 259 3.44 -20.38 -40.23
N VAL A 260 2.61 -20.73 -39.25
CA VAL A 260 2.95 -21.66 -38.16
C VAL A 260 1.97 -22.83 -38.12
N SER A 261 2.49 -24.05 -38.06
CA SER A 261 1.72 -25.26 -37.76
C SER A 261 2.14 -25.82 -36.42
N VAL A 262 1.17 -26.03 -35.52
CA VAL A 262 1.40 -26.67 -34.21
C VAL A 262 0.68 -28.01 -34.17
N THR A 263 1.34 -29.03 -33.65
CA THR A 263 0.74 -30.34 -33.37
C THR A 263 0.92 -30.69 -31.91
N ASP A 264 -0.13 -31.21 -31.29
CA ASP A 264 -0.11 -31.79 -29.95
C ASP A 264 -0.33 -33.30 -30.06
N ASP A 265 0.64 -34.11 -29.65
CA ASP A 265 0.66 -35.57 -29.83
C ASP A 265 0.30 -36.02 -31.26
N GLY A 266 0.81 -35.29 -32.26
CA GLY A 266 0.56 -35.55 -33.69
C GLY A 266 -0.83 -35.12 -34.19
N ARG A 267 -1.66 -34.51 -33.34
CA ARG A 267 -2.94 -33.90 -33.72
C ARG A 267 -2.75 -32.41 -34.03
N PRO A 268 -3.16 -31.92 -35.21
CA PRO A 268 -3.07 -30.49 -35.54
C PRO A 268 -3.88 -29.62 -34.58
N VAL A 269 -3.29 -28.52 -34.11
CA VAL A 269 -3.97 -27.49 -33.31
C VAL A 269 -4.62 -26.49 -34.26
N ALA A 270 -5.96 -26.43 -34.27
CA ALA A 270 -6.71 -25.63 -35.24
C ALA A 270 -6.85 -24.14 -34.87
N ALA A 271 -6.77 -23.79 -33.59
CA ALA A 271 -6.93 -22.43 -33.08
C ALA A 271 -5.59 -21.92 -32.53
N ILE A 272 -4.79 -21.30 -33.39
CA ILE A 272 -3.50 -20.71 -33.05
C ILE A 272 -3.65 -19.19 -33.12
N SER A 273 -3.27 -18.50 -32.04
CA SER A 273 -3.05 -17.06 -32.07
C SER A 273 -1.55 -16.81 -31.98
N LEU A 274 -1.02 -16.05 -32.94
CA LEU A 274 0.37 -15.62 -32.94
C LEU A 274 0.37 -14.11 -32.74
N ALA A 275 1.02 -13.66 -31.67
CA ALA A 275 1.26 -12.25 -31.42
C ALA A 275 2.76 -12.04 -31.25
N GLN A 276 3.27 -10.94 -31.79
CA GLN A 276 4.63 -10.52 -31.50
C GLN A 276 4.70 -10.15 -30.02
N PHE A 277 5.20 -11.08 -29.21
CA PHE A 277 5.49 -10.84 -27.81
C PHE A 277 6.84 -10.14 -27.70
N SER A 278 6.86 -8.85 -27.97
CA SER A 278 7.88 -8.00 -27.35
C SER A 278 7.32 -7.62 -25.99
N GLN A 279 8.02 -7.95 -24.92
CA GLN A 279 7.94 -7.11 -23.72
C GLN A 279 8.40 -5.73 -24.17
N GLY A 280 7.50 -4.90 -24.70
CA GLY A 280 7.74 -3.46 -24.73
C GLY A 280 8.11 -3.09 -23.29
N PRO A 281 9.16 -2.29 -23.06
CA PRO A 281 9.83 -2.21 -21.77
C PRO A 281 8.80 -2.01 -20.67
N ALA A 282 8.52 -3.09 -19.93
CA ALA A 282 7.70 -3.02 -18.75
C ALA A 282 8.47 -2.14 -17.77
N PRO A 283 7.81 -1.18 -17.10
CA PRO A 283 8.49 -0.30 -16.16
C PRO A 283 9.27 -1.12 -15.15
N VAL A 284 10.58 -0.90 -15.08
CA VAL A 284 11.45 -1.60 -14.13
C VAL A 284 11.31 -0.92 -12.78
N CYS A 285 11.17 -1.73 -11.72
CA CYS A 285 11.29 -1.28 -10.34
C CYS A 285 12.64 -1.73 -9.80
N ALA A 286 13.55 -0.79 -9.54
CA ALA A 286 14.87 -1.06 -8.99
C ALA A 286 15.02 -0.49 -7.58
N THR A 287 15.69 -1.20 -6.69
CA THR A 287 16.08 -0.68 -5.36
C THR A 287 17.60 -0.63 -5.31
N LEU A 288 18.17 0.58 -5.18
CA LEU A 288 19.60 0.77 -4.98
C LEU A 288 19.89 0.74 -3.48
N VAL A 289 20.71 -0.23 -3.07
CA VAL A 289 21.18 -0.37 -1.70
C VAL A 289 22.67 -0.04 -1.70
N ILE A 290 23.05 1.07 -1.08
CA ILE A 290 24.39 1.66 -1.18
C ILE A 290 25.09 1.59 0.17
N ASP A 291 26.27 0.94 0.19
CA ASP A 291 27.13 0.88 1.37
C ASP A 291 27.66 2.28 1.68
N CYS A 292 27.47 2.71 2.92
CA CYS A 292 27.92 3.98 3.46
C CYS A 292 28.77 3.77 4.72
N SER A 293 29.38 2.59 4.89
CA SER A 293 30.32 2.33 5.98
C SER A 293 31.57 3.20 5.90
N GLY A 294 32.33 3.27 6.99
CA GLY A 294 33.56 4.08 7.05
C GLY A 294 34.61 3.73 5.99
N SER A 295 34.64 2.49 5.47
CA SER A 295 35.55 2.11 4.36
C SER A 295 35.16 2.75 3.03
N MET A 296 33.95 3.28 2.92
CA MET A 296 33.47 3.98 1.74
C MET A 296 33.93 5.44 1.70
N GLU A 297 34.52 5.97 2.77
CA GLU A 297 34.91 7.38 2.84
C GLU A 297 35.83 7.81 1.67
N GLY A 298 35.51 8.96 1.07
CA GLY A 298 36.23 9.51 -0.06
C GLY A 298 35.89 8.83 -1.39
N ALA A 299 36.92 8.40 -2.12
CA ALA A 299 36.79 7.94 -3.50
C ALA A 299 35.75 6.81 -3.74
N PRO A 300 35.58 5.81 -2.86
CA PRO A 300 34.59 4.75 -3.08
C PRO A 300 33.15 5.26 -3.03
N LEU A 301 32.80 6.14 -2.09
CA LEU A 301 31.46 6.73 -2.02
C LEU A 301 31.18 7.67 -3.19
N GLU A 302 32.18 8.45 -3.62
CA GLU A 302 32.07 9.29 -4.83
C GLU A 302 31.83 8.43 -6.09
N ALA A 303 32.53 7.30 -6.22
CA ALA A 303 32.31 6.36 -7.31
C ALA A 303 30.91 5.70 -7.24
N ALA A 304 30.44 5.35 -6.03
CA ALA A 304 29.10 4.81 -5.83
C ALA A 304 28.01 5.83 -6.19
N HIS A 305 28.18 7.09 -5.79
CA HIS A 305 27.29 8.20 -6.15
C HIS A 305 27.26 8.40 -7.67
N ALA A 306 28.42 8.45 -8.32
CA ALA A 306 28.52 8.61 -9.78
C ALA A 306 27.89 7.43 -10.54
N GLY A 307 28.10 6.21 -10.07
CA GLY A 307 27.49 4.99 -10.65
C GLY A 307 25.98 4.97 -10.48
N ALA A 308 25.48 5.31 -9.29
CA ALA A 308 24.04 5.42 -9.02
C ALA A 308 23.40 6.54 -9.87
N SER A 309 24.05 7.70 -9.99
CA SER A 309 23.60 8.81 -10.84
C SER A 309 23.52 8.40 -12.32
N THR A 310 24.52 7.67 -12.80
CA THR A 310 24.54 7.13 -14.17
C THR A 310 23.40 6.14 -14.38
N PHE A 311 23.21 5.21 -13.45
CA PHE A 311 22.09 4.25 -13.49
C PHE A 311 20.74 4.95 -13.53
N LEU A 312 20.52 5.97 -12.69
CA LEU A 312 19.28 6.75 -12.70
C LEU A 312 19.02 7.45 -14.04
N GLY A 313 20.08 7.87 -14.74
CA GLY A 313 19.99 8.47 -16.07
C GLY A 313 19.65 7.49 -17.20
N LEU A 314 19.84 6.18 -16.98
CA LEU A 314 19.49 5.13 -17.94
C LEU A 314 18.02 4.67 -17.81
N LEU A 315 17.36 5.01 -16.71
CA LEU A 315 15.98 4.62 -16.46
C LEU A 315 15.00 5.37 -17.37
N SER A 316 14.00 4.64 -17.87
CA SER A 316 12.89 5.20 -18.63
C SER A 316 11.94 6.02 -17.74
N PRO A 317 11.11 6.92 -18.31
CA PRO A 317 10.22 7.78 -17.53
C PRO A 317 9.20 7.04 -16.64
N ARG A 318 8.88 5.78 -16.97
CA ARG A 318 7.93 4.96 -16.20
C ARG A 318 8.62 4.10 -15.13
N ASP A 319 9.93 3.89 -15.24
CA ASP A 319 10.68 3.07 -14.28
C ASP A 319 10.64 3.71 -12.91
N GLN A 320 10.62 2.89 -11.86
CA GLN A 320 10.62 3.36 -10.48
C GLN A 320 11.91 2.97 -9.77
N VAL A 321 12.32 3.80 -8.84
CA VAL A 321 13.54 3.59 -8.07
C VAL A 321 13.33 3.90 -6.60
N GLU A 322 13.95 3.08 -5.76
CA GLU A 322 14.07 3.30 -4.31
C GLU A 322 15.56 3.38 -3.95
N ILE A 323 15.92 4.27 -3.03
CA ILE A 323 17.31 4.47 -2.60
C ILE A 323 17.40 4.20 -1.10
N ILE A 324 18.25 3.25 -0.75
CA ILE A 324 18.54 2.83 0.61
C ILE A 324 20.04 2.97 0.84
N ALA A 325 20.42 3.66 1.90
CA ALA A 325 21.78 3.68 2.40
C ALA A 325 21.90 2.71 3.57
N PHE A 326 23.02 2.01 3.69
CA PHE A 326 23.27 1.14 4.84
C PHE A 326 24.69 1.27 5.37
N SER A 327 24.86 1.09 6.68
CA SER A 327 26.14 0.87 7.35
C SER A 327 25.95 -0.14 8.47
N ASP A 328 25.68 0.33 9.69
CA ASP A 328 25.21 -0.49 10.82
C ASP A 328 23.68 -0.69 10.79
N GLN A 329 22.95 0.27 10.25
CA GLN A 329 21.50 0.24 10.03
C GLN A 329 21.16 0.63 8.58
N ALA A 330 20.04 0.08 8.07
CA ALA A 330 19.50 0.47 6.77
C ALA A 330 18.57 1.67 6.92
N ARG A 331 18.75 2.69 6.08
CA ARG A 331 17.93 3.91 6.03
C ARG A 331 17.42 4.14 4.62
N VAL A 332 16.10 4.21 4.47
CA VAL A 332 15.47 4.61 3.20
C VAL A 332 15.68 6.11 3.01
N LEU A 333 16.51 6.50 2.04
CA LEU A 333 16.74 7.90 1.67
C LEU A 333 15.63 8.41 0.75
N ARG A 334 15.10 7.52 -0.11
CA ARG A 334 13.96 7.81 -0.97
C ARG A 334 13.13 6.55 -1.17
N ALA A 335 11.88 6.59 -0.70
CA ALA A 335 10.89 5.56 -1.03
C ALA A 335 10.63 5.52 -2.53
N ARG A 336 10.13 4.38 -3.01
CA ARG A 336 9.91 4.10 -4.43
C ARG A 336 9.23 5.26 -5.16
N THR A 337 9.87 5.75 -6.23
CA THR A 337 9.39 6.89 -7.03
C THR A 337 9.80 6.78 -8.50
N ALA A 338 8.98 7.35 -9.39
CA ALA A 338 9.35 7.58 -10.80
C ALA A 338 10.07 8.94 -11.01
N ASP A 339 10.05 9.84 -10.02
CA ASP A 339 10.74 11.15 -10.10
C ASP A 339 12.25 10.98 -9.95
N LYS A 340 12.95 10.95 -11.09
CA LYS A 340 14.41 10.78 -11.17
C LYS A 340 15.17 11.94 -10.52
N ARG A 341 14.61 13.15 -10.56
CA ARG A 341 15.22 14.31 -9.91
C ARG A 341 15.16 14.17 -8.39
N ALA A 342 14.01 13.72 -7.87
CA ALA A 342 13.87 13.45 -6.43
C ALA A 342 14.76 12.28 -5.96
N ALA A 343 15.01 11.29 -6.82
CA ALA A 343 15.95 10.20 -6.57
C ALA A 343 17.41 10.68 -6.59
N MET A 344 17.82 11.47 -7.60
CA MET A 344 19.17 12.07 -7.65
C MET A 344 19.46 12.93 -6.41
N GLN A 345 18.51 13.76 -5.99
CA GLN A 345 18.65 14.58 -4.77
C GLN A 345 18.81 13.75 -3.49
N ALA A 346 18.36 12.49 -3.49
CA ALA A 346 18.55 11.60 -2.34
C ALA A 346 19.95 10.99 -2.30
N LEU A 347 20.66 10.92 -3.43
CA LEU A 347 22.08 10.50 -3.46
C LEU A 347 22.98 11.53 -2.77
N ASP A 348 22.59 12.81 -2.75
CA ASP A 348 23.33 13.87 -2.05
C ASP A 348 23.26 13.74 -0.52
N LEU A 349 22.40 12.84 -0.01
CA LEU A 349 22.29 12.52 1.42
C LEU A 349 23.21 11.36 1.84
N LEU A 350 23.96 10.78 0.90
CA LEU A 350 24.94 9.75 1.19
C LEU A 350 26.11 10.36 1.97
N SER A 351 26.48 9.72 3.07
CA SER A 351 27.64 10.10 3.89
C SER A 351 28.21 8.82 4.48
N ALA A 352 29.53 8.65 4.35
CA ALA A 352 30.23 7.53 4.97
C ALA A 352 30.19 7.69 6.50
N GLN A 353 29.58 6.75 7.22
CA GLN A 353 29.46 6.71 8.68
C GLN A 353 29.35 5.25 9.15
N GLY A 354 29.82 4.95 10.37
CA GLY A 354 29.66 3.63 10.99
C GLY A 354 30.58 2.52 10.45
N GLN A 355 30.37 1.27 10.92
CA GLN A 355 31.05 0.06 10.42
C GLN A 355 30.05 -0.79 9.61
N THR A 356 30.53 -1.57 8.63
CA THR A 356 29.68 -2.54 7.93
C THR A 356 29.34 -3.67 8.88
N ALA A 357 28.04 -3.91 9.12
CA ALA A 357 27.59 -5.11 9.82
C ALA A 357 27.84 -6.34 8.92
N ILE A 358 29.02 -6.96 9.04
CA ILE A 358 29.24 -8.33 8.58
C ILE A 358 28.69 -9.24 9.68
N TRP A 359 27.62 -9.95 9.38
CA TRP A 359 27.02 -10.97 10.25
C TRP A 359 27.90 -12.22 10.33
#